data_AF-A0A535KA63-F1
#
_entry.id   AF-A0A535KA63-F1
#
_cell.length_a   1.000
_cell.length_b   1.000
_cell.length_c   1.000
_cell.angle_alpha   90.00
_cell.angle_beta   90.00
_cell.angle_gamma   90.00
#
_symmetry.space_group_name_H-M   'P 1'
#
loop_
_entity.id
_entity.type
_entity.pdbx_description
1 polymer ?
#
loop_
_entity_poly.entity_id
_entity_poly.type
_entity_poly.pdbx_seq_one_letter_code
_entity_poly.pdbx_strand_id
1 'polypeptide(L)'
;MRTRPSLFEFAGGQEAFLALAAATHERCLKDPELNHPFSHHISPRHTENLAAYWAEVLGGPPRYSKNLGGHSGMLSIHAGEGAPEDMGDRFAACFIAAMDDARLPRDA
;
A
#
# COMPACT_ATOMS: atom_id res chain seq x y z
N MET A 1 10.75 -29.70 8.41
CA MET A 1 9.55 -28.88 8.65
C MET A 1 9.43 -27.89 7.49
N ARG A 2 8.33 -27.90 6.72
CA ARG A 2 8.11 -26.84 5.72
C ARG A 2 7.75 -25.57 6.47
N THR A 3 8.55 -24.51 6.34
CA THR A 3 8.21 -23.18 6.86
C THR A 3 7.03 -22.63 6.06
N ARG A 4 6.06 -22.05 6.76
CA ARG A 4 4.95 -21.34 6.12
C ARG A 4 5.51 -20.10 5.41
N PRO A 5 5.13 -19.82 4.16
CA PRO A 5 5.56 -18.60 3.49
C PRO A 5 5.06 -17.37 4.26
N SER A 6 5.81 -16.28 4.19
CA SER A 6 5.31 -14.95 4.54
C SER A 6 4.11 -14.56 3.66
N LEU A 7 3.33 -13.58 4.10
CA LEU A 7 2.26 -13.03 3.26
C LEU A 7 2.82 -12.39 1.98
N PHE A 8 4.02 -11.79 2.06
CA PHE A 8 4.76 -11.33 0.90
C PHE A 8 5.02 -12.43 -0.13
N GLU A 9 5.57 -13.56 0.32
CA GLU A 9 5.84 -14.71 -0.56
C GLU A 9 4.55 -15.35 -1.09
N PHE A 10 3.53 -15.49 -0.24
CA PHE A 10 2.23 -16.03 -0.64
C PHE A 10 1.57 -15.18 -1.73
N ALA A 11 1.60 -13.84 -1.58
CA ALA A 11 0.97 -12.91 -2.51
C ALA A 11 1.63 -12.88 -3.91
N GLY A 12 2.85 -13.41 -4.06
CA GLY A 12 3.62 -13.35 -5.31
C GLY A 12 4.80 -12.38 -5.29
N GLY A 13 5.21 -11.91 -4.11
CA GLY A 13 6.40 -11.11 -3.91
C GLY A 13 6.30 -9.69 -4.46
N GLN A 14 7.44 -9.12 -4.88
CA GLN A 14 7.57 -7.69 -5.19
C GLN A 14 6.60 -7.21 -6.27
N GLU A 15 6.44 -7.98 -7.34
CA GLU A 15 5.58 -7.63 -8.47
C GLU A 15 4.11 -7.56 -8.06
N ALA A 16 3.67 -8.45 -7.15
CA ALA A 16 2.31 -8.42 -6.62
C ALA A 16 2.03 -7.14 -5.81
N PHE A 17 2.99 -6.69 -5.00
CA PHE A 17 2.87 -5.45 -4.24
C PHE A 17 2.94 -4.19 -5.11
N LEU A 18 3.72 -4.22 -6.21
CA LEU A 18 3.72 -3.14 -7.20
C LEU A 18 2.35 -3.05 -7.90
N ALA A 19 1.78 -4.19 -8.30
CA ALA A 19 0.45 -4.23 -8.89
C ALA A 19 -0.64 -3.75 -7.91
N LEU A 20 -0.59 -4.19 -6.65
CA LEU A 20 -1.52 -3.76 -5.60
C LEU A 20 -1.43 -2.25 -5.34
N ALA A 21 -0.21 -1.70 -5.23
CA ALA A 21 -0.02 -0.27 -5.03
C ALA A 21 -0.55 0.55 -6.21
N ALA A 22 -0.27 0.11 -7.44
CA ALA A 22 -0.76 0.78 -8.64
C ALA A 22 -2.30 0.78 -8.71
N ALA A 23 -2.92 -0.39 -8.48
CA ALA A 23 -4.38 -0.53 -8.48
C ALA A 23 -5.04 0.28 -7.35
N THR A 24 -4.44 0.27 -6.15
CA THR A 24 -4.96 1.07 -5.02
C THR A 24 -4.89 2.56 -5.34
N HIS A 25 -3.76 3.02 -5.87
CA HIS A 25 -3.57 4.41 -6.25
C HIS A 25 -4.60 4.85 -7.32
N GLU A 26 -4.80 4.03 -8.34
CA GLU A 26 -5.81 4.30 -9.38
C GLU A 26 -7.23 4.38 -8.82
N ARG A 27 -7.58 3.53 -7.84
CA ARG A 27 -8.88 3.58 -7.16
C ARG A 27 -9.03 4.83 -6.29
N CYS A 28 -8.00 5.17 -5.51
CA CYS A 28 -8.01 6.40 -4.70
C CYS A 28 -8.15 7.66 -5.56
N LEU A 29 -7.53 7.70 -6.75
CA LEU A 29 -7.71 8.81 -7.70
C LEU A 29 -9.14 8.91 -8.25
N LYS A 30 -9.95 7.85 -8.20
CA LYS A 30 -11.35 7.85 -8.66
C LYS A 30 -12.35 8.10 -7.53
N ASP A 31 -11.93 7.97 -6.27
CA ASP A 31 -12.77 8.27 -5.12
C ASP A 31 -12.85 9.80 -4.89
N PRO A 32 -14.07 10.38 -4.70
CA PRO A 32 -14.23 11.83 -4.55
C PRO A 32 -13.46 12.47 -3.39
N GLU A 33 -13.27 11.74 -2.28
CA GLU A 33 -12.59 12.26 -1.08
C GLU A 33 -11.09 11.91 -1.12
N LEU A 34 -10.73 10.70 -1.56
CA LEU A 34 -9.32 10.28 -1.62
C LEU A 34 -8.58 10.88 -2.80
N ASN A 35 -9.25 11.35 -3.86
CA ASN A 35 -8.56 11.91 -5.01
C ASN A 35 -7.62 13.05 -4.63
N HIS A 36 -8.04 13.94 -3.72
CA HIS A 36 -7.25 15.10 -3.33
C HIS A 36 -5.89 14.71 -2.71
N PRO A 37 -5.82 13.92 -1.62
CA PRO A 37 -4.53 13.52 -1.04
C PRO A 37 -3.69 12.61 -1.94
N PHE A 38 -4.30 11.92 -2.90
CA PHE A 38 -3.57 11.05 -3.83
C PHE A 38 -3.15 11.73 -5.14
N SER A 39 -3.69 12.91 -5.48
CA SER A 39 -3.33 13.65 -6.71
C SER A 39 -2.35 14.80 -6.47
N HIS A 40 -2.19 15.23 -5.23
CA HIS A 40 -1.37 16.39 -4.87
C HIS A 40 -0.22 16.04 -3.93
N HIS A 41 0.91 16.73 -4.08
CA HIS A 41 2.07 16.69 -3.18
C HIS A 41 2.69 15.29 -2.94
N ILE A 42 2.39 14.32 -3.78
CA ILE A 42 2.99 12.98 -3.72
C ILE A 42 4.37 12.93 -4.40
N SER A 43 5.21 12.00 -3.94
CA SER A 43 6.48 11.69 -4.61
C SER A 43 6.24 11.22 -6.05
N PRO A 44 7.14 11.52 -7.01
CA PRO A 44 7.11 10.91 -8.34
C PRO A 44 7.22 9.37 -8.31
N ARG A 45 7.68 8.81 -7.18
CA ARG A 45 7.81 7.37 -6.93
C ARG A 45 6.81 6.86 -5.89
N HIS A 46 5.67 7.54 -5.75
CA HIS A 46 4.69 7.26 -4.70
C HIS A 46 4.25 5.80 -4.71
N THR A 47 3.90 5.25 -5.88
CA THR A 47 3.47 3.86 -6.02
C THR A 47 4.55 2.87 -5.61
N GLU A 48 5.81 3.09 -6.00
CA GLU A 48 6.92 2.22 -5.61
C GLU A 48 7.22 2.29 -4.11
N ASN A 49 7.11 3.48 -3.52
CA ASN A 49 7.30 3.69 -2.09
C ASN A 49 6.18 3.01 -1.28
N LEU A 50 4.94 3.10 -1.76
CA LEU A 50 3.79 2.42 -1.16
C LEU A 50 3.93 0.90 -1.22
N ALA A 51 4.30 0.37 -2.40
CA ALA A 51 4.60 -1.05 -2.57
C ALA A 51 5.73 -1.53 -1.64
N ALA A 52 6.81 -0.75 -1.52
CA ALA A 52 7.92 -1.08 -0.63
C ALA A 52 7.50 -1.13 0.84
N TYR A 53 6.65 -0.21 1.29
CA TYR A 53 6.14 -0.20 2.66
C TYR A 53 5.30 -1.45 2.95
N TRP A 54 4.31 -1.75 2.11
CA TRP A 54 3.44 -2.91 2.31
C TRP A 54 4.16 -4.24 2.17
N ALA A 55 5.05 -4.37 1.18
CA ALA A 55 5.88 -5.55 1.02
C ALA A 55 6.68 -5.82 2.30
N GLU A 56 7.27 -4.78 2.89
CA GLU A 56 8.04 -4.91 4.14
C GLU A 56 7.15 -5.29 5.34
N VAL A 57 6.01 -4.60 5.53
CA VAL A 57 5.05 -4.91 6.60
C VAL A 57 4.58 -6.37 6.56
N LEU A 58 4.48 -6.95 5.36
CA LEU A 58 3.95 -8.29 5.13
C LEU A 58 5.03 -9.38 4.99
N GLY A 59 6.26 -9.06 5.39
CA GLY A 59 7.37 -10.03 5.54
C GLY A 59 8.37 -10.06 4.38
N GLY A 60 8.30 -9.08 3.48
CA GLY A 60 9.26 -8.87 2.40
C GLY A 60 10.56 -8.17 2.85
N PRO A 61 11.48 -7.88 1.92
CA PRO A 61 12.76 -7.25 2.24
C PRO A 61 12.59 -5.83 2.82
N PRO A 62 13.48 -5.39 3.74
CA PRO A 62 13.33 -4.12 4.45
C PRO A 62 13.75 -2.90 3.61
N ARG A 63 13.16 -2.73 2.43
CA ARG A 63 13.51 -1.67 1.48
C ARG A 63 12.99 -0.31 1.92
N TYR A 64 11.82 -0.26 2.55
CA TYR A 64 11.23 0.98 3.02
C TYR A 64 11.99 1.50 4.23
N SER A 65 12.24 0.67 5.24
CA SER A 65 13.00 1.12 6.43
C SER A 65 14.43 1.54 6.10
N LYS A 66 15.09 0.88 5.14
CA LYS A 66 16.46 1.24 4.74
C LYS A 66 16.56 2.58 4.01
N ASN A 67 15.53 2.99 3.28
CA ASN A 67 15.64 4.11 2.33
C ASN A 67 14.65 5.26 2.61
N LEU A 68 13.60 5.02 3.40
CA LEU A 68 12.43 5.90 3.51
C LEU A 68 11.98 6.14 4.97
N GLY A 69 12.86 5.90 5.94
CA GLY A 69 12.62 6.25 7.36
C GLY A 69 11.76 5.25 8.15
N GLY A 70 11.35 4.14 7.53
CA GLY A 70 10.64 3.06 8.21
C GLY A 70 9.26 3.46 8.72
N HIS A 71 8.69 2.67 9.64
CA HIS A 71 7.35 2.92 10.14
C HIS A 71 7.20 4.31 10.78
N SER A 72 8.20 4.80 11.50
CA SER A 72 8.20 6.16 12.05
C SER A 72 8.18 7.24 10.97
N GLY A 73 8.89 7.04 9.85
CA GLY A 73 8.79 7.90 8.67
C GLY A 73 7.38 7.93 8.08
N MET A 74 6.75 6.75 7.93
CA MET A 74 5.36 6.65 7.46
C MET A 74 4.37 7.40 8.37
N LEU A 75 4.52 7.28 9.69
CA LEU A 75 3.69 8.04 10.63
C LEU A 75 3.94 9.55 10.52
N SER A 76 5.18 9.96 10.32
CA SER A 76 5.55 11.38 10.22
C SER A 76 4.97 12.04 8.98
N ILE A 77 4.88 11.35 7.84
CA ILE A 77 4.29 11.90 6.62
C ILE A 77 2.76 12.01 6.67
N HIS A 78 2.10 11.25 7.56
CA HIS A 78 0.65 11.28 7.73
C HIS A 78 0.21 12.13 8.93
N ALA A 79 1.14 12.48 9.83
CA ALA A 79 0.84 13.25 11.02
C ALA A 79 0.46 14.69 10.65
N GLY A 80 -0.65 15.18 11.21
CA GLY A 80 -1.07 16.58 11.04
C GLY A 80 -1.81 16.91 9.75
N GLU A 81 -1.97 15.95 8.83
CA GLU A 81 -2.72 16.16 7.57
C GLU A 81 -4.24 16.32 7.80
N GLY A 82 -4.76 15.78 8.90
CA GLY A 82 -6.19 15.71 9.14
C GLY A 82 -6.90 14.77 8.16
N ALA A 83 -8.05 14.24 8.55
CA ALA A 83 -8.86 13.39 7.69
C ALA A 83 -10.34 13.45 8.12
N PRO A 84 -11.29 13.49 7.17
CA PRO A 84 -12.68 13.16 7.46
C PRO A 84 -12.79 11.78 8.14
N GLU A 85 -13.78 11.60 9.03
CA GLU A 85 -13.96 10.36 9.79
C GLU A 85 -14.08 9.11 8.90
N ASP A 86 -14.65 9.25 7.70
CA ASP A 86 -14.87 8.16 6.75
C ASP A 86 -13.67 7.89 5.81
N MET A 87 -12.61 8.70 5.85
CA MET A 87 -11.47 8.57 4.93
C MET A 87 -10.74 7.23 5.09
N GLY A 88 -10.62 6.74 6.33
CA GLY A 88 -10.01 5.43 6.61
C GLY A 88 -10.80 4.28 5.99
N ASP A 89 -12.12 4.31 6.11
CA ASP A 89 -13.02 3.30 5.56
C ASP A 89 -13.01 3.32 4.02
N ARG A 90 -13.02 4.51 3.42
CA ARG A 90 -12.88 4.69 1.97
C ARG A 90 -11.57 4.12 1.45
N PHE A 91 -10.47 4.41 2.14
CA PHE A 91 -9.16 3.91 1.75
C PHE A 91 -9.11 2.39 1.85
N ALA A 92 -9.62 1.81 2.93
CA ALA A 92 -9.72 0.37 3.10
C ALA A 92 -10.56 -0.28 1.98
N ALA A 93 -11.69 0.30 1.61
CA ALA A 93 -12.50 -0.16 0.49
C ALA A 93 -11.74 -0.13 -0.84
N CYS A 94 -10.98 0.93 -1.12
CA CYS A 94 -10.13 1.02 -2.31
C CYS A 94 -9.05 -0.06 -2.31
N PHE A 95 -8.35 -0.24 -1.18
CA PHE A 95 -7.32 -1.25 -1.02
C PHE A 95 -7.86 -2.67 -1.23
N ILE A 96 -8.99 -3.01 -0.60
CA ILE A 96 -9.60 -4.34 -0.70
C ILE A 96 -9.99 -4.64 -2.15
N ALA A 97 -10.65 -3.70 -2.83
CA ALA A 97 -11.02 -3.89 -4.23
C ALA A 97 -9.80 -3.95 -5.16
N ALA A 98 -8.71 -3.25 -4.83
CA ALA A 98 -7.45 -3.34 -5.55
C ALA A 98 -6.77 -4.71 -5.43
N MET A 99 -7.06 -5.50 -4.38
CA MET A 99 -6.54 -6.87 -4.26
C MET A 99 -7.06 -7.76 -5.39
N ASP A 100 -8.33 -7.61 -5.78
CA ASP A 100 -8.91 -8.33 -6.92
C ASP A 100 -8.32 -7.83 -8.25
N ASP A 101 -8.15 -6.51 -8.43
CA ASP A 101 -7.53 -5.94 -9.64
C ASP A 101 -6.09 -6.39 -9.83
N ALA A 102 -5.32 -6.45 -8.74
CA ALA A 102 -3.96 -6.97 -8.71
C ALA A 102 -3.90 -8.49 -8.85
N ARG A 103 -5.06 -9.17 -8.85
CA ARG A 103 -5.20 -10.63 -8.94
C ARG A 103 -4.38 -11.36 -7.87
N LEU A 104 -4.43 -10.85 -6.64
CA LEU A 104 -3.81 -11.53 -5.52
C LEU A 104 -4.43 -12.91 -5.32
N PRO A 105 -3.64 -13.91 -4.87
CA PRO A 105 -4.15 -15.25 -4.64
C PRO A 105 -5.21 -15.24 -3.53
N ARG A 106 -6.23 -16.08 -3.70
CA ARG A 106 -7.22 -16.33 -2.67
C ARG A 106 -6.68 -17.37 -1.69
N ASP A 107 -7.13 -17.26 -0.44
CA ASP A 107 -6.93 -18.32 0.54
C ASP A 107 -7.61 -19.61 0.06
N ALA A 108 -7.00 -20.75 0.36
CA ALA A 108 -7.45 -22.09 -0.04
C ALA A 108 -8.51 -22.67 0.91
#